data_AF-A0A1H7Y710-F1
#
_entry.id   AF-A0A1H7Y710-F1
#
_cell.length_a   1.000
_cell.length_b   1.000
_cell.length_c   1.000
_cell.angle_alpha   90.00
_cell.angle_beta   90.00
_cell.angle_gamma   90.00
#
_symmetry.space_group_name_H-M   'P 1'
#
loop_
_entity.id
_entity.type
_entity.pdbx_description
1 polymer ?
#
loop_
_entity_poly.entity_id
_entity_poly.type
_entity_poly.pdbx_seq_one_letter_code
_entity_poly.pdbx_strand_id
1 'polypeptide(L)'
;MHQDFLDQQLDQLHDKVTAGADAPLEQAFFDDCAADAAAILEHVGDAEQARHAIERIGEIFDEVGVDAQRLLSAGQRGPLAVR
;
A
#
# COMPACT_ATOMS: atom_id res chain seq x y z
N MET A 1 -11.59 6.01 11.67
CA MET A 1 -10.17 6.08 12.04
C MET A 1 -9.80 7.54 12.31
N HIS A 2 -8.89 7.84 13.24
CA HIS A 2 -8.36 9.21 13.41
C HIS A 2 -7.24 9.44 12.38
N GLN A 3 -7.16 10.65 11.82
CA GLN A 3 -6.21 10.98 10.76
C GLN A 3 -4.75 10.77 11.19
N ASP A 4 -4.40 11.08 12.45
CA ASP A 4 -3.05 10.81 12.99
C ASP A 4 -2.68 9.32 12.98
N PHE A 5 -3.66 8.43 13.14
CA PHE A 5 -3.45 6.99 13.11
C PHE A 5 -3.34 6.45 11.67
N LEU A 6 -4.00 7.12 10.71
CA LEU A 6 -3.82 6.82 9.30
C LEU A 6 -2.41 7.22 8.86
N ASP A 7 -1.99 8.43 9.18
CA ASP A 7 -0.65 8.94 8.84
C ASP A 7 0.45 8.07 9.46
N GLN A 8 0.29 7.63 10.71
CA GLN A 8 1.24 6.71 11.35
C GLN A 8 1.36 5.35 10.62
N GLN A 9 0.27 4.81 10.07
CA GLN A 9 0.34 3.56 9.29
C GLN A 9 0.98 3.79 7.91
N LEU A 10 0.74 4.93 7.29
CA LEU A 10 1.38 5.32 6.03
C LEU A 10 2.89 5.49 6.22
N ASP A 11 3.34 6.09 7.33
CA ASP A 11 4.76 6.22 7.67
C ASP A 11 5.42 4.85 7.89
N GLN A 12 4.74 3.92 8.57
CA GLN A 12 5.25 2.55 8.75
C GLN A 12 5.39 1.80 7.42
N LEU A 13 4.43 1.96 6.52
CA LEU A 13 4.51 1.41 5.17
C LEU A 13 5.69 2.02 4.40
N HIS A 14 5.90 3.33 4.51
CA HIS A 14 7.03 4.02 3.89
C HIS A 14 8.38 3.48 4.37
N ASP A 15 8.58 3.39 5.69
CA ASP A 15 9.79 2.85 6.31
C ASP A 15 10.07 1.42 5.85
N LYS A 16 9.03 0.58 5.79
CA LYS A 16 9.13 -0.81 5.31
C LYS A 16 9.59 -0.87 3.85
N VAL A 17 8.93 -0.09 3.00
CA VAL A 17 9.18 -0.04 1.55
C VAL A 17 10.60 0.46 1.26
N THR A 18 11.03 1.54 1.93
CA THR A 18 12.40 2.06 1.80
C THR A 18 13.46 1.13 2.39
N ALA A 19 13.20 0.47 3.53
CA ALA A 19 14.14 -0.51 4.09
C ALA A 19 14.36 -1.73 3.17
N GLY A 20 13.34 -2.11 2.38
CA GLY A 20 13.45 -3.16 1.39
C GLY A 20 14.23 -2.74 0.14
N ALA A 21 14.24 -1.46 -0.21
CA ALA A 21 14.77 -0.95 -1.48
C ALA A 21 16.27 -1.18 -1.69
N ASP A 22 17.03 -1.39 -0.61
CA ASP A 22 18.47 -1.68 -0.65
C ASP A 22 18.80 -3.14 -1.08
N ALA A 23 17.77 -4.00 -1.19
CA ALA A 23 17.89 -5.39 -1.60
C ALA A 23 17.13 -5.66 -2.90
N PRO A 24 17.45 -6.71 -3.67
CA PRO A 24 16.60 -7.15 -4.78
C PRO A 24 15.23 -7.54 -4.22
N LEU A 25 14.27 -6.63 -4.38
CA LEU A 25 12.91 -6.77 -3.87
C LEU A 25 12.22 -7.95 -4.53
N GLU A 26 11.92 -8.98 -3.73
CA GLU A 26 11.20 -10.16 -4.17
C GLU A 26 9.70 -9.87 -4.33
N GLN A 27 9.02 -10.60 -5.22
CA GLN A 27 7.57 -10.48 -5.40
C GLN A 27 6.80 -10.61 -4.08
N ALA A 28 7.26 -11.48 -3.17
CA ALA A 28 6.66 -11.67 -1.86
C ALA A 28 6.71 -10.41 -0.97
N PHE A 29 7.76 -9.59 -1.08
CA PHE A 29 7.84 -8.31 -0.38
C PHE A 29 6.80 -7.32 -0.91
N PHE A 30 6.62 -7.29 -2.22
CA PHE A 30 5.60 -6.43 -2.84
C PHE A 30 4.19 -6.86 -2.49
N ASP A 31 3.92 -8.17 -2.48
CA ASP A 31 2.62 -8.70 -2.09
C ASP A 31 2.31 -8.37 -0.62
N ASP A 32 3.32 -8.39 0.25
CA ASP A 32 3.21 -8.02 1.67
C ASP A 32 2.95 -6.51 1.84
N CYS A 33 3.66 -5.64 1.12
CA CYS A 33 3.41 -4.20 1.16
C CYS A 33 2.05 -3.84 0.53
N ALA A 34 1.59 -4.57 -0.48
CA ALA A 34 0.26 -4.42 -1.06
C ALA A 34 -0.84 -4.82 -0.06
N ALA A 35 -0.62 -5.88 0.72
CA ALA A 35 -1.54 -6.31 1.76
C ALA A 35 -1.66 -5.25 2.87
N ASP A 36 -0.54 -4.66 3.30
CA ASP A 36 -0.55 -3.57 4.28
C ASP A 36 -1.30 -2.34 3.74
N ALA A 37 -1.04 -1.94 2.49
CA ALA A 37 -1.74 -0.85 1.82
C ALA A 37 -3.26 -1.10 1.74
N ALA A 38 -3.67 -2.34 1.43
CA ALA A 38 -5.09 -2.72 1.41
C ALA A 38 -5.72 -2.63 2.81
N ALA A 39 -5.03 -3.13 3.84
CA ALA A 39 -5.51 -3.07 5.22
C ALA A 39 -5.67 -1.62 5.71
N ILE A 40 -4.74 -0.72 5.34
CA ILE A 40 -4.87 0.71 5.62
C ILE A 40 -6.17 1.25 5.03
N LEU A 41 -6.43 0.98 3.74
CA LEU A 41 -7.62 1.45 3.03
C LEU A 41 -8.94 0.86 3.58
N GLU A 42 -8.95 -0.39 4.03
CA GLU A 42 -10.13 -1.02 4.65
C GLU A 42 -10.58 -0.33 5.94
N HIS A 43 -9.64 0.29 6.64
CA HIS A 43 -9.92 0.97 7.90
C HIS A 43 -10.23 2.46 7.75
N VAL A 44 -10.15 2.99 6.52
CA VAL A 44 -10.54 4.36 6.22
C VAL A 44 -12.06 4.49 6.12
N GLY A 45 -12.63 5.43 6.88
CA GLY A 45 -14.08 5.57 7.02
C GLY A 45 -14.72 6.61 6.10
N ASP A 46 -13.93 7.46 5.45
CA ASP A 46 -14.43 8.54 4.60
C ASP A 46 -13.60 8.71 3.31
N ALA A 47 -14.22 9.34 2.32
CA ALA A 47 -13.65 9.47 0.98
C ALA A 47 -12.43 10.42 0.90
N GLU A 48 -12.33 11.40 1.81
CA GLU A 48 -11.21 12.35 1.85
C GLU A 48 -9.96 11.65 2.42
N GLN A 49 -10.11 10.95 3.54
CA GLN A 49 -9.06 10.10 4.08
C GLN A 49 -8.65 9.00 3.09
N ALA A 50 -9.60 8.41 2.37
CA ALA A 50 -9.30 7.31 1.44
C ALA A 50 -8.47 7.82 0.27
N ARG A 51 -8.82 9.02 -0.23
CA ARG A 51 -8.05 9.69 -1.27
C ARG A 51 -6.63 10.03 -0.82
N HIS A 52 -6.49 10.62 0.37
CA HIS A 52 -5.19 10.93 0.97
C HIS A 52 -4.32 9.67 1.12
N ALA A 53 -4.91 8.58 1.62
CA ALA A 53 -4.21 7.31 1.75
C ALA A 53 -3.76 6.75 0.40
N ILE A 54 -4.62 6.77 -0.63
CA ILE A 54 -4.28 6.30 -1.98
C ILE A 54 -3.14 7.14 -2.59
N GLU A 55 -3.22 8.47 -2.46
CA GLU A 55 -2.18 9.38 -2.97
C GLU A 55 -0.83 9.09 -2.28
N ARG A 56 -0.80 9.00 -0.95
CA ARG A 56 0.43 8.69 -0.19
C ARG A 56 0.98 7.30 -0.47
N ILE A 57 0.14 6.27 -0.53
CA ILE A 57 0.56 4.91 -0.89
C ILE A 57 1.20 4.92 -2.28
N GLY A 58 0.61 5.63 -3.24
CA GLY A 58 1.17 5.78 -4.58
C GLY A 58 2.57 6.38 -4.56
N GLU A 59 2.76 7.47 -3.82
CA GLU A 59 4.07 8.13 -3.66
C GLU A 59 5.12 7.20 -3.04
N ILE A 60 4.77 6.48 -1.97
CA ILE A 60 5.67 5.56 -1.26
C ILE A 60 6.24 4.50 -2.21
N PHE A 61 5.40 3.94 -3.08
CA PHE A 61 5.84 2.91 -4.01
C PHE A 61 6.55 3.48 -5.25
N ASP A 62 6.18 4.67 -5.71
CA ASP A 62 6.88 5.35 -6.81
C ASP A 62 8.33 5.69 -6.43
N GLU A 63 8.58 6.08 -5.17
CA GLU A 63 9.92 6.38 -4.64
C GLU A 63 10.91 5.21 -4.78
N VAL A 64 10.43 3.97 -4.67
CA VAL A 64 11.25 2.76 -4.82
C VAL A 64 11.21 2.18 -6.24
N GLY A 65 10.63 2.91 -7.20
CA GLY A 65 10.53 2.51 -8.60
C GLY A 65 9.53 1.38 -8.84
N VAL A 66 8.54 1.23 -7.95
CA VAL A 66 7.53 0.20 -8.02
C VAL A 66 6.27 0.80 -8.59
N ASP A 67 5.89 0.32 -9.76
CA ASP A 67 4.69 0.76 -10.47
C ASP A 67 3.45 0.51 -9.59
N ALA A 68 2.92 1.56 -8.94
CA ALA A 68 1.77 1.48 -8.03
C ALA A 68 0.55 0.80 -8.68
N GLN A 69 0.47 0.86 -10.01
CA GLN A 69 -0.55 0.18 -10.80
C GLN A 69 -0.45 -1.35 -10.72
N ARG A 70 0.76 -1.92 -10.58
CA ARG A 70 0.97 -3.36 -10.34
C ARG A 70 0.52 -3.79 -8.94
N LEU A 71 0.69 -2.94 -7.94
CA LEU A 71 0.28 -3.22 -6.56
C LEU A 71 -1.24 -3.19 -6.39
N LEU A 72 -1.91 -2.21 -6.99
CA LEU A 72 -3.38 -2.19 -7.05
C LEU A 72 -3.93 -3.42 -7.77
N SER A 73 -3.23 -3.88 -8.82
CA SER A 73 -3.58 -5.11 -9.54
C SER A 73 -3.31 -6.38 -8.71
N ALA A 74 -2.30 -6.37 -7.83
CA ALA A 74 -1.96 -7.47 -6.93
C ALA A 74 -2.92 -7.55 -5.74
N GLY A 75 -3.30 -6.42 -5.14
CA GLY A 75 -4.32 -6.34 -4.09
C GLY A 75 -5.72 -6.72 -4.57
N GLN A 76 -6.02 -6.55 -5.88
CA GLN A 76 -7.24 -7.06 -6.51
C GLN A 76 -7.18 -8.54 -6.90
N ARG A 77 -6.02 -9.20 -6.76
CA ARG A 77 -5.84 -10.64 -7.05
C ARG A 77 -6.02 -11.52 -5.81
N GLY A 78 -6.91 -11.14 -4.89
CA GLY A 78 -7.71 -12.15 -4.20
C GLY A 78 -8.53 -12.95 -5.23
N PRO A 79 -8.84 -14.24 -5.01
CA PRO A 79 -9.54 -15.05 -6.01
C PRO A 79 -10.90 -14.41 -6.31
N LEU A 80 -10.99 -13.71 -7.44
CA LEU A 80 -12.25 -13.44 -8.09
C LEU A 80 -12.77 -14.81 -8.54
N ALA A 81 -13.49 -15.47 -7.63
CA ALA A 81 -14.37 -16.57 -7.92
C ALA A 81 -15.44 -16.05 -8.89
N VAL A 82 -15.12 -16.10 -10.18
CA VAL A 82 -16.10 -16.02 -11.25
C VAL A 82 -16.14 -17.39 -11.92
N ARG A 83 -16.99 -18.23 -11.32
CA ARG A 83 -17.50 -19.54 -11.75
C ARG A 83 -16.61 -20.76 -11.54
#